data_AF-A0A6C0QRD9-F1
#
_entry.id   AF-A0A6C0QRD9-F1
#
_cell.length_a   1.000
_cell.length_b   1.000
_cell.length_c   1.000
_cell.angle_alpha   90.00
_cell.angle_beta   90.00
_cell.angle_gamma   90.00
#
_symmetry.space_group_name_H-M   'P 1'
#
loop_
_entity.id
_entity.type
_entity.pdbx_description
1 polymer ?
#
loop_
_entity_poly.entity_id
_entity_poly.type
_entity_poly.pdbx_seq_one_letter_code
_entity_poly.pdbx_strand_id
1 'polypeptide(L)'
;MARKQIWMNPPLVKLAAECGKANGREGKFSARLGDVVERFDIIMKLTPAPEMNDIEKMILGEVVCGSALSPVTIKYMPESIMDAATGTEEEREALSRKVTTWSAAERIAAIESLGV
;
A
#
# COMPACT_ATOMS: atom_id res chain seq x y z
N MET A 1 -18.34 26.96 -5.97
CA MET A 1 -17.84 25.58 -5.79
C MET A 1 -18.40 25.02 -4.50
N ALA A 2 -18.90 23.78 -4.49
CA ALA A 2 -19.36 23.13 -3.27
C ALA A 2 -18.19 22.92 -2.30
N ARG A 3 -18.46 23.04 -0.99
CA ARG A 3 -17.47 22.75 0.05
C ARG A 3 -17.17 21.25 0.01
N LYS A 4 -15.97 20.88 -0.44
CA LYS A 4 -15.51 19.48 -0.39
C LYS A 4 -15.28 19.10 1.06
N GLN A 5 -15.96 18.07 1.54
CA GLN A 5 -15.73 17.45 2.84
C GLN A 5 -14.93 16.16 2.63
N ILE A 6 -13.99 15.88 3.53
CA ILE A 6 -13.18 14.66 3.51
C ILE A 6 -13.64 13.79 4.67
N TRP A 7 -13.89 12.51 4.41
CA TRP A 7 -14.18 11.56 5.47
C TRP A 7 -12.90 11.22 6.25
N MET A 8 -12.94 11.37 7.57
CA MET A 8 -11.79 11.16 8.46
C MET A 8 -11.68 9.68 8.85
N ASN A 9 -11.09 8.87 7.99
CA ASN A 9 -10.77 7.47 8.27
C ASN A 9 -9.65 7.36 9.35
N PRO A 10 -9.38 6.16 9.92
CA PRO A 10 -8.44 6.03 11.02
C PRO A 10 -7.03 6.59 10.75
N PRO A 11 -6.39 6.36 9.59
CA PRO A 11 -5.11 6.99 9.25
C PRO A 11 -5.16 8.52 9.22
N LEU A 12 -6.23 9.11 8.68
CA LEU A 12 -6.40 10.57 8.63
C LEU A 12 -6.65 11.16 10.01
N VAL A 13 -7.41 10.48 10.88
CA VAL A 13 -7.58 10.88 12.29
C VAL A 13 -6.25 10.88 13.03
N LYS A 14 -5.43 9.85 12.84
CA LYS A 14 -4.08 9.78 13.41
C LYS A 14 -3.20 10.93 12.92
N LEU A 15 -3.19 11.18 11.61
CA LEU A 15 -2.43 12.28 11.02
C LEU A 15 -2.87 13.66 11.56
N ALA A 16 -4.18 13.88 11.70
CA ALA A 16 -4.73 15.11 12.26
C ALA A 16 -4.29 15.32 13.72
N ALA A 17 -4.30 14.25 14.53
CA ALA A 17 -3.82 14.30 15.91
C ALA A 17 -2.32 14.66 16.00
N GLU A 18 -1.49 14.10 15.14
CA GLU A 18 -0.04 14.39 15.06
C GLU A 18 0.27 15.83 14.63
N CYS A 19 -0.58 16.41 13.77
CA CYS A 19 -0.40 17.79 13.30
C CYS A 19 -0.71 18.85 14.37
N GLY A 20 -1.40 18.47 15.44
CA GLY A 20 -1.85 19.37 16.50
C GLY A 20 -2.84 20.44 16.03
N LYS A 21 -3.16 21.38 16.92
CA LYS A 21 -4.01 22.53 16.61
C LYS A 21 -3.16 23.79 16.49
N ALA A 22 -3.37 24.57 15.43
CA ALA A 22 -2.87 25.94 15.30
C ALA A 22 -4.07 26.89 15.45
N ASN A 23 -4.03 27.80 16.43
CA ASN A 23 -5.13 28.74 16.70
C ASN A 23 -6.51 28.07 16.88
N GLY A 24 -6.55 26.91 17.55
CA GLY A 24 -7.78 26.14 17.76
C GLY A 24 -8.33 25.43 16.51
N ARG A 25 -7.66 25.49 15.36
CA ARG A 25 -8.02 24.82 14.11
C ARG A 25 -6.93 23.82 13.69
N GLU A 26 -7.30 22.82 12.88
CA GLU A 26 -6.36 21.86 12.27
C GLU A 26 -5.54 22.50 11.13
N GLY A 27 -4.93 23.66 11.38
CA GLY A 27 -4.30 24.49 10.35
C GLY A 27 -3.12 23.83 9.62
N LYS A 28 -2.59 22.71 10.11
CA LYS A 28 -1.46 21.97 9.51
C LYS A 28 -1.86 20.65 8.86
N PHE A 29 -3.07 20.15 9.11
CA PHE A 29 -3.48 18.83 8.62
C PHE A 29 -3.52 18.78 7.09
N SER A 30 -4.19 19.74 6.44
CA SER A 30 -4.29 19.75 4.98
C SER A 30 -2.94 19.93 4.28
N ALA A 31 -2.05 20.77 4.84
CA ALA A 31 -0.70 20.92 4.31
C ALA A 31 0.10 19.62 4.43
N ARG A 32 0.04 18.98 5.60
CA ARG A 32 0.73 17.71 5.84
C ARG A 32 0.18 16.57 4.96
N LEU A 33 -1.14 16.51 4.77
CA LEU A 33 -1.77 15.54 3.88
C LEU A 33 -1.30 15.76 2.43
N GLY A 34 -1.24 17.01 1.97
CA GLY A 34 -0.68 17.36 0.66
C GLY A 34 0.76 16.87 0.50
N ASP A 35 1.62 17.10 1.48
CA ASP A 35 3.01 16.62 1.47
C ASP A 35 3.11 15.09 1.40
N VAL A 36 2.23 14.38 2.10
CA VAL A 36 2.21 12.90 2.10
C VAL A 36 1.80 12.37 0.74
N VAL A 37 0.76 12.94 0.13
CA VAL A 37 0.29 12.57 -1.22
C VAL A 37 1.39 12.81 -2.25
N GLU A 38 2.05 13.97 -2.21
CA GLU A 38 3.15 14.29 -3.13
C GLU A 38 4.34 13.33 -2.97
N ARG A 39 4.74 13.03 -1.74
CA ARG A 39 5.84 12.08 -1.47
C ARG A 39 5.49 10.67 -1.95
N PHE A 40 4.26 10.23 -1.77
CA PHE A 40 3.81 8.94 -2.27
C PHE A 40 3.88 8.89 -3.80
N ASP A 41 3.36 9.90 -4.49
CA ASP A 41 3.41 10.00 -5.95
C ASP A 41 4.86 10.00 -6.47
N ILE A 42 5.76 10.75 -5.83
CA ILE A 42 7.19 10.72 -6.16
C ILE A 42 7.77 9.32 -6.00
N ILE A 43 7.50 8.63 -4.88
CA ILE A 43 8.00 7.26 -4.66
C ILE A 43 7.47 6.32 -5.74
N MET A 44 6.17 6.35 -6.04
CA MET A 44 5.57 5.48 -7.05
C MET A 44 6.11 5.76 -8.46
N LYS A 45 6.33 7.02 -8.84
CA LYS A 45 6.94 7.37 -10.13
C LYS A 45 8.39 6.90 -10.27
N LEU A 46 9.14 6.86 -9.17
CA LEU A 46 10.54 6.44 -9.15
C LEU A 46 10.70 4.93 -8.94
N THR A 47 9.64 4.23 -8.53
CA THR A 47 9.66 2.79 -8.25
C THR A 47 9.20 2.03 -9.49
N PRO A 48 10.04 1.16 -10.09
CA PRO A 48 9.58 0.30 -11.17
C PRO A 48 8.53 -0.68 -10.64
N ALA A 49 7.39 -0.78 -11.32
CA ALA A 49 6.41 -1.82 -11.02
C ALA A 49 7.01 -3.19 -11.37
N PRO A 50 7.05 -4.14 -10.42
CA PRO A 50 7.55 -5.48 -10.71
C PRO A 50 6.73 -6.16 -11.80
N GLU A 51 7.40 -6.77 -12.77
CA GLU A 51 6.71 -7.59 -13.77
C GLU A 51 6.13 -8.83 -13.10
N MET A 52 4.84 -9.08 -13.33
CA MET A 52 4.15 -10.26 -12.85
C MET A 52 3.38 -10.92 -14.00
N ASN A 53 3.45 -12.25 -14.06
CA ASN A 53 2.59 -13.03 -14.93
C ASN A 53 1.17 -13.14 -14.32
N ASP A 54 0.24 -13.76 -15.05
CA ASP A 54 -1.16 -13.80 -14.63
C ASP A 54 -1.37 -14.63 -13.36
N ILE A 55 -0.68 -15.76 -13.20
CA ILE A 55 -0.81 -16.57 -11.99
C ILE A 55 -0.23 -15.85 -10.76
N GLU A 56 0.89 -15.14 -10.92
CA GLU A 56 1.49 -14.33 -9.85
C GLU A 56 0.54 -13.21 -9.40
N LYS A 57 -0.13 -12.54 -10.34
CA LYS A 57 -1.15 -11.53 -10.03
C LYS A 57 -2.35 -12.12 -9.30
N MET A 58 -2.79 -13.32 -9.67
CA MET A 58 -3.91 -13.99 -9.00
C MET A 58 -3.55 -14.37 -7.56
N ILE A 59 -2.36 -14.95 -7.34
CA ILE A 59 -1.86 -15.29 -6.00
C ILE A 59 -1.74 -14.03 -5.14
N LEU A 60 -1.05 -13.00 -5.65
CA LEU A 60 -0.86 -11.77 -4.89
C LEU A 60 -2.19 -11.04 -4.64
N GLY A 61 -3.09 -11.07 -5.62
CA GLY A 61 -4.45 -10.53 -5.52
C GLY A 61 -5.23 -11.16 -4.36
N GLU A 62 -5.19 -12.49 -4.20
CA GLU A 62 -5.79 -13.17 -3.05
C GLU A 62 -5.19 -12.68 -1.73
N VAL A 63 -3.86 -12.59 -1.64
CA VAL A 63 -3.13 -12.21 -0.41
C VAL A 63 -3.54 -10.81 0.07
N VAL A 64 -3.82 -9.89 -0.85
CA VAL A 64 -4.08 -8.49 -0.52
C VAL A 64 -5.56 -8.15 -0.50
N CYS A 65 -6.41 -8.95 -1.15
CA CYS A 65 -7.85 -8.73 -1.20
C CYS A 65 -8.48 -8.77 0.19
N GLY A 66 -9.24 -7.73 0.54
CA GLY A 66 -9.92 -7.64 1.84
C GLY A 66 -9.02 -7.32 3.03
N SER A 67 -7.70 -7.23 2.84
CA SER A 67 -6.76 -6.83 3.89
C SER A 67 -6.55 -5.32 3.91
N ALA A 68 -6.57 -4.71 5.10
CA ALA A 68 -6.12 -3.33 5.24
C ALA A 68 -4.59 -3.29 5.05
N LEU A 69 -4.12 -2.47 4.11
CA LEU A 69 -2.68 -2.28 3.92
C LEU A 69 -2.03 -1.78 5.22
N SER A 70 -1.01 -2.51 5.65
CA SER A 70 -0.30 -2.26 6.89
C SER A 70 1.19 -2.57 6.74
N PRO A 71 2.04 -2.09 7.66
CA PRO A 71 3.46 -2.46 7.67
C PRO A 71 3.69 -3.98 7.75
N VAL A 72 2.77 -4.72 8.41
CA VAL A 72 2.83 -6.18 8.51
C VAL A 72 2.59 -6.81 7.15
N THR A 73 1.55 -6.36 6.44
CA THR A 73 1.21 -6.81 5.08
C THR A 73 2.40 -6.65 4.15
N ILE A 74 3.06 -5.49 4.17
CA ILE A 74 4.19 -5.22 3.28
C ILE A 74 5.43 -6.02 3.70
N LYS A 75 5.71 -6.12 5.00
CA LYS A 75 6.92 -6.80 5.50
C LYS A 75 6.87 -8.30 5.25
N TYR A 76 5.75 -8.94 5.57
CA TYR A 76 5.57 -10.39 5.55
C TYR A 76 4.85 -10.90 4.30
N MET A 77 4.82 -10.09 3.24
CA MET A 77 4.22 -10.47 1.96
C MET A 77 4.79 -11.80 1.41
N PRO A 78 6.11 -12.08 1.42
CA PRO A 78 6.63 -13.36 0.97
C PRO A 78 6.06 -14.56 1.72
N GLU A 79 5.88 -14.44 3.04
CA GLU A 79 5.31 -15.49 3.88
C GLU A 79 3.81 -15.65 3.59
N SER A 80 3.06 -14.54 3.50
CA SER A 80 1.63 -14.59 3.17
C SER A 80 1.36 -15.19 1.78
N ILE A 81 2.28 -15.03 0.83
CA ILE A 81 2.19 -15.69 -0.48
C ILE A 81 2.18 -17.22 -0.34
N MET A 82 2.94 -17.78 0.60
CA MET A 82 2.99 -19.24 0.79
C MET A 82 1.68 -19.80 1.36
N ASP A 83 0.94 -18.97 2.09
CA ASP A 83 -0.34 -19.32 2.70
C ASP A 83 -1.54 -19.19 1.73
N ALA A 84 -1.32 -18.67 0.52
CA ALA A 84 -2.38 -18.49 -0.46
C ALA A 84 -2.95 -19.85 -0.93
N ALA A 85 -4.27 -19.90 -1.13
CA ALA A 85 -4.94 -21.07 -1.71
C ALA A 85 -4.76 -21.15 -3.24
N THR A 86 -4.58 -20.00 -3.90
CA THR A 86 -4.34 -19.92 -5.34
C THR A 86 -2.94 -20.42 -5.73
N GLY A 87 -2.85 -21.03 -6.92
CA GLY A 87 -1.61 -21.55 -7.51
C GLY A 87 -1.16 -22.90 -6.95
N THR A 88 -0.10 -23.46 -7.54
CA THR A 88 0.61 -24.61 -6.97
C THR A 88 1.62 -24.16 -5.91
N GLU A 89 2.15 -25.12 -5.15
CA GLU A 89 3.20 -24.84 -4.17
C GLU A 89 4.45 -24.26 -4.84
N GLU A 90 4.85 -24.79 -5.99
CA GLU A 90 6.00 -24.30 -6.75
C GLU A 90 5.80 -22.87 -7.28
N GLU A 91 4.58 -22.52 -7.70
CA GLU A 91 4.23 -21.17 -8.14
C GLU A 91 4.28 -20.17 -6.98
N ARG A 92 3.72 -20.54 -5.81
CA ARG A 92 3.80 -19.74 -4.58
C ARG A 92 5.24 -19.55 -4.12
N GLU A 93 6.04 -20.62 -4.12
CA GLU A 93 7.45 -20.52 -3.74
C GLU A 93 8.25 -19.62 -4.70
N ALA A 94 8.03 -19.77 -6.01
CA ALA A 94 8.70 -18.95 -7.02
C ALA A 94 8.37 -17.46 -6.82
N LEU A 95 7.08 -17.14 -6.61
CA LEU A 95 6.66 -15.78 -6.33
C LEU A 95 7.20 -15.28 -4.99
N SER A 96 7.14 -16.08 -3.92
CA SER A 96 7.67 -15.71 -2.60
C SER A 96 9.17 -15.35 -2.65
N ARG A 97 9.97 -16.16 -3.35
CA ARG A 97 11.40 -15.88 -3.60
C ARG A 97 11.58 -14.58 -4.38
N LYS A 98 10.76 -14.34 -5.41
CA LYS A 98 10.78 -13.11 -6.20
C LYS A 98 10.46 -11.88 -5.34
N VAL A 99 9.36 -11.90 -4.57
CA VAL A 99 8.94 -10.81 -3.68
C VAL A 99 9.93 -10.54 -2.55
N THR A 100 10.71 -11.54 -2.13
CA THR A 100 11.78 -11.35 -1.15
C THR A 100 12.85 -10.36 -1.65
N THR A 101 13.08 -10.30 -2.97
CA THR A 101 14.04 -9.36 -3.58
C THR A 101 13.52 -7.94 -3.70
N TRP A 102 12.20 -7.75 -3.59
CA TRP A 102 11.56 -6.44 -3.73
C TRP A 102 11.72 -5.59 -2.48
N SER A 103 12.01 -4.32 -2.70
CA SER A 103 11.86 -3.26 -1.72
C SER A 103 10.40 -3.10 -1.26
N ALA A 104 10.20 -2.42 -0.13
CA ALA A 104 8.86 -2.08 0.34
C ALA A 104 8.08 -1.23 -0.68
N ALA A 105 8.76 -0.36 -1.43
CA ALA A 105 8.15 0.45 -2.47
C ALA A 105 7.68 -0.41 -3.65
N GLU A 106 8.50 -1.36 -4.11
CA GLU A 106 8.14 -2.28 -5.20
C GLU A 106 6.96 -3.18 -4.81
N ARG A 107 6.90 -3.64 -3.56
CA ARG A 107 5.73 -4.38 -3.03
C ARG A 107 4.45 -3.55 -3.08
N ILE A 108 4.52 -2.28 -2.70
CA ILE A 108 3.38 -1.36 -2.80
C ILE A 108 3.02 -1.12 -4.28
N ALA A 109 4.01 -0.88 -5.15
CA ALA A 109 3.77 -0.70 -6.58
C ALA A 109 3.11 -1.92 -7.23
N ALA A 110 3.48 -3.13 -6.82
CA ALA A 110 2.82 -4.36 -7.26
C ALA A 110 1.34 -4.38 -6.85
N ILE A 111 1.02 -3.98 -5.61
CA ILE A 111 -0.37 -3.87 -5.13
C ILE A 111 -1.16 -2.85 -5.94
N GLU A 112 -0.62 -1.64 -6.14
CA GLU A 112 -1.27 -0.59 -6.94
C GLU A 112 -1.54 -1.06 -8.37
N SER A 113 -0.66 -1.89 -8.96
CA SER A 113 -0.85 -2.44 -10.30
C SER A 113 -2.02 -3.42 -10.42
N LEU A 114 -2.51 -3.97 -9.30
CA LEU A 114 -3.68 -4.84 -9.25
C LEU A 114 -5.01 -4.07 -9.18
N GLY A 115 -4.96 -2.75 -8.90
CA GLY A 115 -6.14 -1.89 -8.83
C GLY A 115 -7.04 -2.15 -7.61
N VAL A 116 -6.45 -2.64 -6.51
CA VAL A 116 -7.14 -2.96 -5.24
C VAL A 116 -7.07 -1.81 -4.23
#